data_AF-A0A417HMB3-F1
#
_entry.id   AF-A0A417HMB3-F1
#
_cell.length_a   1.000
_cell.length_b   1.000
_cell.length_c   1.000
_cell.angle_alpha   90.00
_cell.angle_beta   90.00
_cell.angle_gamma   90.00
#
_symmetry.space_group_name_H-M   'P 1'
#
loop_
_entity.id
_entity.type
_entity.pdbx_description
1 polymer ?
#
loop_
_entity_poly.entity_id
_entity_poly.type
_entity_poly.pdbx_seq_one_letter_code
_entity_poly.pdbx_strand_id
1 'polypeptide(L)'
;MKKRWIALVLALCMVWTLSACTGETPSRKPIQEDGAQEDQQDRNTAGEKEEEKEEQEEQEEQEEQGLPTVEKQVLLDQDGLMVTAVELTEDPIWGIGLKLLVENNSQRNYALRCDTLAVNGYMMSTLLFSADVAAGKKANETMYFSDGDLEGAGIVKIMDITARFAAYDPDSYEDLWGPVEVNIPTSAAGSEEQPAMDEGKELYNQNGVRIVGRYVEEDTLWGAGVVLFLANTGEEDVVVSCDDMSVNGFMVTPYLHCQVNADCRAMANITVMESDLEANGIQAVENIQLTFQGYSPDSYDTLFQTDPVEFSVAQ
;
A
#
# COMPACT_ATOMS: atom_id res chain seq x y z
N MET A 1 11.59 39.31 -34.51
CA MET A 1 10.11 39.24 -34.33
C MET A 1 9.54 37.82 -34.30
N LYS A 2 10.19 36.78 -34.84
CA LYS A 2 9.65 35.40 -34.85
C LYS A 2 9.72 34.63 -33.52
N LYS A 3 10.67 34.92 -32.63
CA LYS A 3 10.81 34.20 -31.33
C LYS A 3 9.75 34.59 -30.27
N ARG A 4 9.22 35.82 -30.32
CA ARG A 4 8.19 36.29 -29.37
C ARG A 4 6.79 35.75 -29.69
N TRP A 5 6.55 35.36 -30.96
CA TRP A 5 5.29 34.77 -31.39
C TRP A 5 5.22 33.28 -31.07
N ILE A 6 6.34 32.56 -31.13
CA ILE A 6 6.41 31.14 -30.75
C ILE A 6 6.18 30.98 -29.24
N ALA A 7 6.75 31.87 -28.41
CA ALA A 7 6.52 31.85 -26.96
C ALA A 7 5.06 32.17 -26.58
N LEU A 8 4.38 33.05 -27.34
CA LEU A 8 2.97 33.36 -27.13
C LEU A 8 2.03 32.24 -27.58
N VAL A 9 2.38 31.48 -28.63
CA VAL A 9 1.61 30.31 -29.06
C VAL A 9 1.79 29.13 -28.09
N LEU A 10 3.02 28.91 -27.59
CA LEU A 10 3.28 27.89 -26.55
C LEU A 10 2.60 28.22 -25.20
N ALA A 11 2.56 29.49 -24.80
CA ALA A 11 1.85 29.90 -23.59
C ALA A 11 0.32 29.82 -23.76
N LEU A 12 -0.22 30.00 -24.96
CA LEU A 12 -1.65 29.85 -25.22
C LEU A 12 -2.09 28.37 -25.28
N CYS A 13 -1.19 27.45 -25.67
CA CYS A 13 -1.45 26.01 -25.64
C CYS A 13 -1.44 25.41 -24.21
N MET A 14 -0.71 26.01 -23.27
CA MET A 14 -0.70 25.54 -21.85
C MET A 14 -1.94 25.96 -21.05
N VAL A 15 -2.72 26.94 -21.52
CA VAL A 15 -3.91 27.43 -20.80
C VAL A 15 -5.16 26.62 -21.16
N TRP A 16 -5.09 25.70 -22.13
CA TRP A 16 -6.21 24.85 -22.56
C TRP A 16 -6.12 23.39 -22.07
N THR A 17 -5.16 23.06 -21.20
CA THR A 17 -5.03 21.71 -20.62
C THR A 17 -5.43 21.64 -19.14
N LEU A 18 -6.00 22.71 -18.57
CA LEU A 18 -6.41 22.77 -17.15
C LEU A 18 -7.93 22.60 -16.94
N SER A 19 -8.60 21.85 -17.82
CA SER A 19 -10.02 21.51 -17.65
C SER A 19 -10.25 20.06 -18.04
N ALA A 20 -9.54 19.14 -17.38
CA ALA A 20 -9.82 17.70 -17.39
C ALA A 20 -9.16 17.01 -16.18
N CYS A 21 -9.39 17.53 -14.98
CA CYS A 21 -9.25 16.75 -13.74
C CYS A 21 -10.52 16.96 -12.91
N THR A 22 -11.67 16.74 -13.54
CA THR A 22 -12.84 16.24 -12.81
C THR A 22 -12.89 14.76 -13.17
N GLY A 23 -11.96 13.98 -12.63
CA GLY A 23 -12.08 12.53 -12.68
C GLY A 23 -13.35 12.18 -11.93
N GLU A 24 -14.29 11.51 -12.60
CA GLU A 24 -15.37 10.84 -11.90
C GLU A 24 -14.71 9.87 -10.92
N THR A 25 -15.11 9.91 -9.64
CA THR A 25 -14.63 8.95 -8.66
C THR A 25 -14.96 7.54 -9.19
N PRO A 26 -13.99 6.61 -9.27
CA PRO A 26 -14.25 5.25 -9.72
C PRO A 26 -15.42 4.64 -8.96
N SER A 27 -16.33 3.96 -9.66
CA SER A 27 -17.48 3.34 -8.99
C SER A 27 -16.98 2.16 -8.16
N ARG A 28 -17.19 2.19 -6.84
CA ARG A 28 -16.89 1.08 -5.93
C ARG A 28 -18.12 0.21 -5.75
N LYS A 29 -18.03 -1.05 -6.18
CA LYS A 29 -19.11 -2.03 -6.09
C LYS A 29 -18.74 -3.13 -5.08
N PRO A 30 -19.53 -3.32 -4.01
CA PRO A 30 -19.29 -4.39 -3.04
C PRO A 30 -19.26 -5.79 -3.67
N ILE A 31 -18.48 -6.69 -3.09
CA ILE A 31 -18.52 -8.12 -3.42
C ILE A 31 -19.66 -8.76 -2.62
N GLN A 32 -20.55 -9.50 -3.28
CA GLN A 32 -21.71 -10.12 -2.64
C GLN A 32 -21.28 -11.31 -1.78
N GLU A 33 -21.76 -11.36 -0.54
CA GLU A 33 -21.64 -12.55 0.31
C GLU A 33 -22.59 -13.65 -0.19
N ASP A 34 -22.13 -14.91 -0.15
CA ASP A 34 -22.96 -16.04 -0.56
C ASP A 34 -24.09 -16.25 0.45
N GLY A 35 -25.30 -15.80 0.08
CA GLY A 35 -26.57 -16.32 0.60
C GLY A 35 -26.84 -16.10 2.09
N ALA A 36 -27.17 -14.86 2.47
CA ALA A 36 -28.15 -14.59 3.51
C ALA A 36 -29.30 -13.75 2.92
N GLN A 37 -30.42 -14.40 2.63
CA GLN A 37 -31.70 -13.71 2.64
C GLN A 37 -31.95 -13.25 4.08
N GLU A 38 -32.03 -11.94 4.32
CA GLU A 38 -32.76 -11.45 5.47
C GLU A 38 -33.89 -10.50 5.04
N ASP A 39 -35.07 -10.92 5.47
CA ASP A 39 -36.35 -10.28 5.34
C ASP A 39 -36.32 -8.85 5.89
N GLN A 40 -36.85 -7.91 5.10
CA GLN A 40 -37.32 -6.64 5.63
C GLN A 40 -38.46 -6.91 6.61
N GLN A 41 -38.20 -6.69 7.90
CA GLN A 41 -39.27 -6.52 8.87
C GLN A 41 -39.08 -5.24 9.67
N ASP A 42 -39.91 -4.25 9.30
CA ASP A 42 -40.23 -3.05 10.04
C ASP A 42 -40.37 -3.29 11.55
N ARG A 43 -39.69 -2.44 12.33
CA ARG A 43 -40.20 -1.99 13.63
C ARG A 43 -39.61 -0.63 14.03
N ASN A 44 -40.41 0.41 13.79
CA ASN A 44 -40.35 1.67 14.53
C ASN A 44 -40.54 1.41 16.05
N THR A 45 -39.74 2.04 16.91
CA THR A 45 -40.21 2.88 18.03
C THR A 45 -39.09 3.83 18.50
N ALA A 46 -39.48 5.07 18.76
CA ALA A 46 -38.68 6.23 19.11
C ALA A 46 -38.17 6.27 20.57
N GLY A 47 -37.19 7.15 20.82
CA GLY A 47 -36.86 7.66 22.15
C GLY A 47 -35.61 8.56 22.15
N GLU A 48 -35.83 9.87 22.06
CA GLU A 48 -34.84 10.95 22.16
C GLU A 48 -34.10 11.02 23.51
N LYS A 49 -32.86 11.54 23.44
CA LYS A 49 -32.17 12.50 24.34
C LYS A 49 -30.83 12.00 24.84
N GLU A 50 -29.73 12.46 24.23
CA GLU A 50 -28.47 12.84 24.90
C GLU A 50 -27.72 13.90 24.05
N GLU A 51 -28.36 15.06 23.80
CA GLU A 51 -27.63 16.29 23.46
C GLU A 51 -27.17 16.91 24.78
N GLU A 52 -25.97 16.59 25.25
CA GLU A 52 -25.20 17.40 26.23
C GLU A 52 -23.77 16.85 26.50
N LYS A 53 -23.21 16.00 25.62
CA LYS A 53 -21.81 15.53 25.69
C LYS A 53 -20.88 16.07 24.61
N GLU A 54 -21.41 16.65 23.53
CA GLU A 54 -20.61 17.07 22.37
C GLU A 54 -19.72 18.31 22.62
N GLU A 55 -19.97 19.13 23.65
CA GLU A 55 -19.15 20.34 23.89
C GLU A 55 -17.93 20.10 24.81
N GLN A 56 -17.74 18.90 25.36
CA GLN A 56 -16.55 18.56 26.17
C GLN A 56 -15.56 17.62 25.48
N GLU A 57 -15.96 16.91 24.42
CA GLU A 57 -15.05 16.07 23.61
C GLU A 57 -14.32 16.91 22.52
N GLU A 58 -14.92 18.00 22.03
CA GLU A 58 -14.26 18.90 21.05
C GLU A 58 -13.09 19.73 21.63
N GLN A 59 -12.87 19.75 22.95
CA GLN A 59 -11.75 20.47 23.58
C GLN A 59 -10.57 19.56 24.00
N GLU A 60 -10.71 18.24 23.94
CA GLU A 60 -9.59 17.29 24.13
C GLU A 60 -9.03 16.77 22.79
N GLU A 61 -9.74 16.91 21.66
CA GLU A 61 -9.24 16.57 20.31
C GLU A 61 -8.33 17.62 19.65
N GLN A 62 -8.02 18.73 20.34
CA GLN A 62 -7.18 19.81 19.79
C GLN A 62 -5.72 19.81 20.27
N GLU A 63 -5.24 18.76 20.95
CA GLU A 63 -3.82 18.60 21.32
C GLU A 63 -3.20 17.29 20.79
N GLU A 64 -3.14 17.09 19.46
CA GLU A 64 -2.05 16.34 18.77
C GLU A 64 -2.12 16.41 17.22
N GLN A 65 -2.27 17.62 16.64
CA GLN A 65 -2.37 17.81 15.17
C GLN A 65 -1.00 17.81 14.45
N GLY A 66 -0.05 16.98 14.91
CA GLY A 66 1.30 16.92 14.34
C GLY A 66 1.77 15.49 14.12
N LEU A 67 2.69 15.30 13.18
CA LEU A 67 3.35 14.01 13.00
C LEU A 67 3.97 13.55 14.33
N PRO A 68 3.82 12.26 14.69
CA PRO A 68 4.50 11.72 15.85
C PRO A 68 6.01 11.84 15.66
N THR A 69 6.74 11.92 16.77
CA THR A 69 8.19 12.07 16.74
C THR A 69 8.88 10.71 16.66
N VAL A 70 10.03 10.65 16.01
CA VAL A 70 10.95 9.51 16.05
C VAL A 70 12.18 9.93 16.83
N GLU A 71 12.55 9.18 17.86
CA GLU A 71 13.82 9.42 18.55
C GLU A 71 14.98 9.09 17.62
N LYS A 72 15.98 9.97 17.57
CA LYS A 72 17.18 9.74 16.75
C LYS A 72 17.91 8.50 17.25
N GLN A 73 18.01 7.48 16.40
CA GLN A 73 18.57 6.17 16.76
C GLN A 73 19.32 5.53 15.60
N VAL A 74 20.41 4.82 15.91
CA VAL A 74 21.12 4.00 14.93
C VAL A 74 20.29 2.74 14.68
N LEU A 75 19.86 2.55 13.44
CA LEU A 75 19.05 1.41 13.01
C LEU A 75 19.93 0.19 12.73
N LEU A 76 21.05 0.40 12.03
CA LEU A 76 22.04 -0.63 11.76
C LEU A 76 23.43 0.00 11.61
N ASP A 77 24.46 -0.79 11.94
CA ASP A 77 25.88 -0.49 11.73
C ASP A 77 26.55 -1.79 11.28
N GLN A 78 26.73 -1.94 9.96
CA GLN A 78 27.21 -3.17 9.34
C GLN A 78 28.27 -2.87 8.29
N ASP A 79 29.44 -3.53 8.41
CA ASP A 79 30.56 -3.42 7.47
C ASP A 79 30.99 -1.96 7.17
N GLY A 80 30.85 -1.10 8.17
CA GLY A 80 31.17 0.33 8.10
C GLY A 80 30.09 1.20 7.45
N LEU A 81 28.93 0.66 7.09
CA LEU A 81 27.75 1.42 6.70
C LEU A 81 26.81 1.55 7.90
N MET A 82 26.57 2.78 8.34
CA MET A 82 25.72 3.10 9.48
C MET A 82 24.48 3.85 8.99
N VAL A 83 23.28 3.40 9.39
CA VAL A 83 22.00 4.05 9.07
C VAL A 83 21.37 4.52 10.37
N THR A 84 21.01 5.80 10.42
CA THR A 84 20.39 6.44 11.58
C THR A 84 19.04 7.03 11.20
N ALA A 85 17.98 6.61 11.89
CA ALA A 85 16.70 7.31 11.85
C ALA A 85 16.85 8.67 12.55
N VAL A 86 16.32 9.73 11.94
CA VAL A 86 16.46 11.09 12.44
C VAL A 86 15.13 11.65 12.92
N GLU A 87 14.14 11.73 12.04
CA GLU A 87 12.82 12.29 12.33
C GLU A 87 11.81 11.88 11.24
N LEU A 88 10.51 11.94 11.55
CA LEU A 88 9.47 12.00 10.53
C LEU A 88 9.38 13.41 9.95
N THR A 89 9.06 13.49 8.67
CA THR A 89 8.89 14.75 7.94
C THR A 89 7.70 14.63 7.00
N GLU A 90 7.10 15.77 6.66
CA GLU A 90 6.09 15.88 5.62
C GLU A 90 6.66 16.68 4.45
N ASP A 91 6.52 16.17 3.23
CA ASP A 91 6.84 16.86 2.00
C ASP A 91 5.55 17.12 1.19
N PRO A 92 5.33 18.33 0.65
CA PRO A 92 4.09 18.65 -0.07
C PRO A 92 3.82 17.83 -1.35
N ILE A 93 4.84 17.16 -1.88
CA ILE A 93 4.75 16.37 -3.12
C ILE A 93 4.77 14.88 -2.79
N TRP A 94 5.63 14.47 -1.86
CA TRP A 94 5.91 13.07 -1.58
C TRP A 94 5.22 12.52 -0.32
N GLY A 95 4.49 13.37 0.41
CA GLY A 95 3.78 12.98 1.62
C GLY A 95 4.71 12.79 2.81
N ILE A 96 4.32 11.89 3.70
CA ILE A 96 5.06 11.62 4.94
C ILE A 96 6.27 10.73 4.64
N GLY A 97 7.40 11.00 5.29
CA GLY A 97 8.59 10.14 5.19
C GLY A 97 9.48 10.16 6.41
N LEU A 98 10.33 9.14 6.51
CA LEU A 98 11.36 9.01 7.54
C LEU A 98 12.70 9.52 7.02
N LYS A 99 13.26 10.55 7.66
CA LYS A 99 14.63 11.00 7.35
C LYS A 99 15.65 10.05 7.94
N LEU A 100 16.59 9.67 7.09
CA LEU A 100 17.70 8.78 7.39
C LEU A 100 19.02 9.52 7.14
N LEU A 101 19.96 9.33 8.06
CA LEU A 101 21.37 9.66 7.86
C LEU A 101 22.12 8.36 7.58
N VAL A 102 22.68 8.24 6.38
CA VAL A 102 23.48 7.09 5.96
C VAL A 102 24.95 7.51 5.92
N GLU A 103 25.79 6.85 6.71
CA GLU A 103 27.22 7.15 6.84
C GLU A 103 28.05 5.95 6.41
N ASN A 104 28.90 6.16 5.40
CA ASN A 104 29.83 5.14 4.95
C ASN A 104 31.23 5.44 5.51
N ASN A 105 31.56 4.75 6.59
CA ASN A 105 32.86 4.81 7.27
C ASN A 105 33.88 3.81 6.71
N SER A 106 33.53 3.09 5.63
CA SER A 106 34.38 2.10 4.98
C SER A 106 35.29 2.69 3.90
N GLN A 107 36.03 1.83 3.20
CA GLN A 107 36.85 2.18 2.03
C GLN A 107 36.20 1.81 0.69
N ARG A 108 34.96 1.29 0.70
CA ARG A 108 34.20 0.96 -0.51
C ARG A 108 32.98 1.87 -0.66
N ASN A 109 32.41 1.94 -1.86
CA ASN A 109 31.10 2.57 -2.07
C ASN A 109 29.99 1.60 -1.66
N TYR A 110 28.86 2.13 -1.22
CA TYR A 110 27.65 1.37 -0.92
C TYR A 110 26.46 2.03 -1.60
N ALA A 111 25.50 1.22 -2.01
CA ALA A 111 24.12 1.64 -2.20
C ALA A 111 23.24 0.89 -1.21
N LEU A 112 22.46 1.62 -0.43
CA LEU A 112 21.47 1.07 0.51
C LEU A 112 20.11 1.07 -0.17
N ARG A 113 19.36 -0.03 -0.08
CA ARG A 113 17.95 -0.10 -0.50
C ARG A 113 17.07 -0.58 0.64
N CYS A 114 15.78 -0.25 0.56
CA CYS A 114 14.75 -0.81 1.42
C CYS A 114 13.98 -1.86 0.62
N ASP A 115 14.11 -3.13 1.00
CA ASP A 115 13.48 -4.26 0.32
C ASP A 115 11.99 -4.33 0.66
N THR A 116 11.66 -4.19 1.94
CA THR A 116 10.27 -4.15 2.42
C THR A 116 10.09 -3.10 3.49
N LEU A 117 8.93 -2.47 3.51
CA LEU A 117 8.53 -1.48 4.48
C LEU A 117 7.12 -1.79 4.97
N ALA A 118 6.90 -1.65 6.27
CA ALA A 118 5.59 -1.67 6.88
C ALA A 118 5.41 -0.50 7.84
N VAL A 119 4.21 0.08 7.86
CA VAL A 119 3.78 1.10 8.81
C VAL A 119 2.57 0.56 9.56
N ASN A 120 2.61 0.56 10.89
CA ASN A 120 1.59 -0.03 11.76
C ASN A 120 1.25 -1.50 11.37
N GLY A 121 2.24 -2.26 10.91
CA GLY A 121 2.07 -3.63 10.45
C GLY A 121 1.42 -3.78 9.06
N TYR A 122 1.14 -2.69 8.34
CA TYR A 122 0.72 -2.74 6.94
C TYR A 122 1.89 -2.53 5.99
N MET A 123 2.06 -3.43 5.05
CA MET A 123 3.06 -3.34 3.98
C MET A 123 2.80 -2.10 3.12
N MET A 124 3.84 -1.31 2.94
CA MET A 124 3.86 -0.12 2.11
C MET A 124 4.62 -0.42 0.83
N SER A 125 4.21 0.24 -0.25
CA SER A 125 5.00 0.32 -1.47
C SER A 125 6.33 1.01 -1.15
N THR A 126 7.43 0.29 -1.30
CA THR A 126 8.76 0.89 -1.24
C THR A 126 8.93 1.69 -2.52
N LEU A 127 8.79 3.02 -2.46
CA LEU A 127 8.85 3.95 -3.60
C LEU A 127 10.26 4.05 -4.24
N LEU A 128 10.93 2.91 -4.48
CA LEU A 128 12.29 2.77 -4.97
C LEU A 128 13.31 3.55 -4.14
N PHE A 129 13.22 3.45 -2.81
CA PHE A 129 14.21 4.05 -1.92
C PHE A 129 15.60 3.45 -2.18
N SER A 130 16.56 4.32 -2.53
CA SER A 130 17.98 3.98 -2.63
C SER A 130 18.84 5.13 -2.12
N ALA A 131 19.94 4.81 -1.45
CA ALA A 131 20.91 5.79 -0.95
C ALA A 131 22.33 5.38 -1.38
N ASP A 132 22.88 6.08 -2.37
CA ASP A 132 24.26 5.86 -2.82
C ASP A 132 25.22 6.68 -1.95
N VAL A 133 26.14 6.00 -1.27
CA VAL A 133 27.09 6.62 -0.36
C VAL A 133 28.50 6.16 -0.68
N ALA A 134 29.29 7.06 -1.25
CA ALA A 134 30.70 6.80 -1.56
C ALA A 134 31.53 6.60 -0.28
N ALA A 135 32.69 5.93 -0.42
CA ALA A 135 33.61 5.67 0.68
C ALA A 135 33.96 6.94 1.48
N GLY A 136 33.81 6.86 2.81
CA GLY A 136 34.09 7.98 3.73
C GLY A 136 33.10 9.15 3.65
N LYS A 137 31.93 8.98 3.02
CA LYS A 137 30.90 10.03 2.84
C LYS A 137 29.64 9.75 3.64
N LYS A 138 28.75 10.74 3.64
CA LYS A 138 27.43 10.68 4.28
C LYS A 138 26.37 11.18 3.31
N ALA A 139 25.17 10.63 3.38
CA ALA A 139 23.99 11.09 2.68
C ALA A 139 22.84 11.30 3.68
N ASN A 140 22.02 12.31 3.44
CA ASN A 140 20.72 12.45 4.11
C ASN A 140 19.67 12.08 3.06
N GLU A 141 18.87 11.07 3.35
CA GLU A 141 17.82 10.61 2.46
C GLU A 141 16.49 10.56 3.21
N THR A 142 15.39 10.61 2.47
CA THR A 142 14.05 10.45 3.03
C THR A 142 13.40 9.22 2.42
N MET A 143 12.98 8.29 3.26
CA MET A 143 12.17 7.15 2.84
C MET A 143 10.70 7.54 2.99
N TYR A 144 10.05 7.87 1.88
CA TYR A 144 8.65 8.29 1.84
C TYR A 144 7.70 7.09 1.91
N PHE A 145 6.54 7.33 2.50
CA PHE A 145 5.44 6.37 2.62
C PHE A 145 4.40 6.71 1.57
N SER A 146 3.85 5.69 0.92
CA SER A 146 2.80 5.89 -0.08
C SER A 146 1.52 6.39 0.61
N ASP A 147 1.09 7.62 0.29
CA ASP A 147 -0.17 8.17 0.82
C ASP A 147 -1.36 7.26 0.50
N GLY A 148 -1.39 6.67 -0.70
CA GLY A 148 -2.44 5.72 -1.08
C GLY A 148 -2.45 4.44 -0.24
N ASP A 149 -1.28 3.95 0.18
CA ASP A 149 -1.18 2.77 1.05
C ASP A 149 -1.57 3.13 2.49
N LEU A 150 -1.18 4.31 2.98
CA LEU A 150 -1.59 4.82 4.29
C LEU A 150 -3.12 4.99 4.36
N GLU A 151 -3.72 5.64 3.36
CA GLU A 151 -5.16 5.82 3.25
C GLU A 151 -5.90 4.48 3.13
N GLY A 152 -5.41 3.58 2.26
CA GLY A 152 -5.99 2.25 2.06
C GLY A 152 -5.98 1.39 3.32
N ALA A 153 -4.91 1.50 4.11
CA ALA A 153 -4.73 0.82 5.40
C ALA A 153 -5.46 1.50 6.56
N GLY A 154 -6.09 2.66 6.35
CA GLY A 154 -6.74 3.44 7.40
C GLY A 154 -5.76 3.96 8.45
N ILE A 155 -4.51 4.22 8.07
CA ILE A 155 -3.47 4.73 8.98
C ILE A 155 -3.62 6.24 9.09
N VAL A 156 -4.12 6.68 10.26
CA VAL A 156 -4.23 8.12 10.60
C VAL A 156 -3.02 8.58 11.42
N LYS A 157 -2.48 7.70 12.29
CA LYS A 157 -1.33 7.97 13.15
C LYS A 157 -0.25 6.92 12.94
N ILE A 158 0.99 7.34 12.68
CA ILE A 158 2.14 6.44 12.48
C ILE A 158 2.69 6.02 13.85
N MET A 159 2.37 4.81 14.31
CA MET A 159 2.79 4.28 15.61
C MET A 159 4.11 3.53 15.55
N ASP A 160 4.31 2.76 14.48
CA ASP A 160 5.49 1.91 14.29
C ASP A 160 5.86 1.82 12.81
N ILE A 161 7.16 1.77 12.54
CA ILE A 161 7.71 1.55 11.20
C ILE A 161 8.67 0.37 11.27
N THR A 162 8.46 -0.61 10.41
CA THR A 162 9.36 -1.76 10.25
C THR A 162 9.92 -1.77 8.84
N ALA A 163 11.24 -1.81 8.71
CA ALA A 163 11.92 -1.76 7.42
C ALA A 163 12.97 -2.86 7.31
N ARG A 164 13.15 -3.41 6.11
CA ARG A 164 14.22 -4.36 5.81
C ARG A 164 15.20 -3.74 4.83
N PHE A 165 16.42 -3.50 5.29
CA PHE A 165 17.46 -2.86 4.49
C PHE A 165 18.46 -3.88 3.95
N ALA A 166 18.87 -3.68 2.71
CA ALA A 166 19.99 -4.41 2.10
C ALA A 166 20.99 -3.42 1.51
N ALA A 167 22.25 -3.82 1.43
CA ALA A 167 23.27 -3.06 0.72
C ALA A 167 23.85 -3.85 -0.43
N TYR A 168 24.13 -3.15 -1.51
CA TYR A 168 24.76 -3.69 -2.70
C TYR A 168 25.90 -2.77 -3.15
N ASP A 169 26.78 -3.33 -3.99
CA ASP A 169 27.85 -2.59 -4.62
C ASP A 169 27.29 -1.80 -5.82
N PRO A 170 27.38 -0.46 -5.83
CA PRO A 170 26.73 0.36 -6.87
C PRO A 170 27.36 0.22 -8.26
N ASP A 171 28.57 -0.33 -8.37
CA ASP A 171 29.27 -0.49 -9.65
C ASP A 171 28.95 -1.85 -10.29
N SER A 172 28.80 -2.91 -9.47
CA SER A 172 28.56 -4.28 -9.93
C SER A 172 27.13 -4.78 -9.74
N TYR A 173 26.34 -4.10 -8.90
CA TYR A 173 25.01 -4.52 -8.46
C TYR A 173 24.98 -5.84 -7.68
N GLU A 174 26.14 -6.32 -7.21
CA GLU A 174 26.19 -7.50 -6.34
C GLU A 174 25.71 -7.14 -4.93
N ASP A 175 24.82 -7.97 -4.37
CA ASP A 175 24.42 -7.87 -2.98
C ASP A 175 25.63 -8.08 -2.06
N LEU A 176 25.80 -7.17 -1.10
CA LEU A 176 26.86 -7.22 -0.12
C LEU A 176 26.38 -7.85 1.18
N TRP A 177 25.18 -7.46 1.62
CA TRP A 177 24.50 -8.03 2.76
C TRP A 177 23.02 -7.61 2.78
N GLY A 178 22.26 -8.27 3.66
CA GLY A 178 20.84 -8.05 3.86
C GLY A 178 19.98 -9.15 3.24
N PRO A 179 18.65 -9.06 3.41
CA PRO A 179 17.95 -8.01 4.15
C PRO A 179 18.18 -8.07 5.67
N VAL A 180 18.22 -6.91 6.33
CA VAL A 180 18.26 -6.76 7.79
C VAL A 180 17.03 -5.98 8.23
N GLU A 181 16.21 -6.59 9.07
CA GLU A 181 15.02 -5.96 9.63
C GLU A 181 15.36 -5.03 10.80
N VAL A 182 14.72 -3.86 10.80
CA VAL A 182 14.80 -2.88 11.88
C VAL A 182 13.39 -2.40 12.23
N ASN A 183 13.15 -2.18 13.51
CA ASN A 183 11.90 -1.66 14.04
C ASN A 183 12.13 -0.25 14.61
N ILE A 184 11.22 0.67 14.31
CA ILE A 184 11.36 2.10 14.55
C ILE A 184 10.05 2.61 15.17
N PRO A 185 9.91 2.53 16.51
CA PRO A 185 8.74 3.06 17.19
C PRO A 185 8.74 4.58 17.11
N THR A 186 7.55 5.17 17.04
CA THR A 186 7.36 6.62 17.18
C THR A 186 6.87 6.97 18.58
N SER A 187 6.71 8.26 18.88
CA SER A 187 6.07 8.71 20.13
C SER A 187 4.60 8.28 20.26
N ALA A 188 3.98 7.80 19.19
CA ALA A 188 2.62 7.26 19.18
C ALA A 188 2.56 5.73 19.34
N ALA A 189 3.70 5.05 19.51
CA ALA A 189 3.74 3.60 19.66
C ALA A 189 2.79 3.10 20.77
N GLY A 190 1.89 2.18 20.42
CA GLY A 190 0.91 1.60 21.35
C GLY A 190 -0.16 2.56 21.86
N SER A 191 -0.34 3.72 21.20
CA SER A 191 -1.39 4.68 21.57
C SER A 191 -2.80 4.20 21.21
N GLU A 192 -2.93 3.36 20.16
CA GLU A 192 -4.18 2.78 19.70
C GLU A 192 -3.96 1.45 18.96
N GLU A 193 -5.03 0.76 18.59
CA GLU A 193 -4.97 -0.42 17.74
C GLU A 193 -5.19 -0.03 16.28
N GLN A 194 -4.31 -0.49 15.37
CA GLN A 194 -4.50 -0.26 13.94
C GLN A 194 -5.66 -1.12 13.41
N PRO A 195 -6.72 -0.51 12.84
CA PRO A 195 -7.87 -1.25 12.32
C PRO A 195 -7.46 -2.30 11.28
N ALA A 196 -8.17 -3.41 11.28
CA ALA A 196 -8.14 -4.35 10.17
C ALA A 196 -9.05 -3.79 9.07
N MET A 197 -8.51 -3.58 7.87
CA MET A 197 -9.26 -3.09 6.72
C MET A 197 -9.91 -4.25 5.96
N ASP A 198 -10.55 -5.16 6.69
CA ASP A 198 -10.94 -6.50 6.26
C ASP A 198 -12.45 -6.69 6.05
N GLU A 199 -13.18 -5.59 5.87
CA GLU A 199 -14.58 -5.62 5.43
C GLU A 199 -14.67 -6.18 4.00
N GLY A 200 -15.47 -7.23 3.80
CA GLY A 200 -15.71 -7.84 2.50
C GLY A 200 -15.92 -9.36 2.57
N LYS A 201 -15.84 -10.01 1.41
CA LYS A 201 -15.98 -11.46 1.29
C LYS A 201 -14.64 -12.14 1.54
N GLU A 202 -14.59 -13.09 2.47
CA GLU A 202 -13.43 -13.96 2.64
C GLU A 202 -13.26 -14.86 1.42
N LEU A 203 -12.10 -14.75 0.75
CA LEU A 203 -11.77 -15.52 -0.46
C LEU A 203 -10.83 -16.68 -0.16
N TYR A 204 -10.00 -16.54 0.88
CA TYR A 204 -9.07 -17.56 1.33
C TYR A 204 -8.69 -17.33 2.79
N ASN A 205 -8.57 -18.39 3.60
CA ASN A 205 -8.15 -18.32 5.00
C ASN A 205 -7.59 -19.67 5.45
N GLN A 206 -6.34 -19.96 5.06
CA GLN A 206 -5.64 -21.20 5.40
C GLN A 206 -4.14 -20.94 5.50
N ASN A 207 -3.41 -21.81 6.21
CA ASN A 207 -1.94 -21.78 6.31
C ASN A 207 -1.37 -20.44 6.81
N GLY A 208 -2.10 -19.74 7.69
CA GLY A 208 -1.67 -18.44 8.22
C GLY A 208 -1.83 -17.27 7.24
N VAL A 209 -2.39 -17.48 6.06
CA VAL A 209 -2.69 -16.40 5.10
C VAL A 209 -4.19 -16.25 4.95
N ARG A 210 -4.67 -15.01 5.07
CA ARG A 210 -6.06 -14.62 4.86
C ARG A 210 -6.15 -13.58 3.76
N ILE A 211 -7.09 -13.76 2.83
CA ILE A 211 -7.38 -12.86 1.71
C ILE A 211 -8.87 -12.54 1.75
N VAL A 212 -9.19 -11.26 1.83
CA VAL A 212 -10.56 -10.73 1.78
C VAL A 212 -10.71 -9.86 0.55
N GLY A 213 -11.70 -10.17 -0.29
CA GLY A 213 -12.13 -9.30 -1.37
C GLY A 213 -13.06 -8.22 -0.82
N ARG A 214 -12.63 -6.96 -0.88
CA ARG A 214 -13.40 -5.85 -0.31
C ARG A 214 -14.46 -5.34 -1.28
N TYR A 215 -14.02 -4.89 -2.45
CA TYR A 215 -14.89 -4.32 -3.48
C TYR A 215 -14.19 -4.37 -4.84
N VAL A 216 -14.99 -4.19 -5.89
CA VAL A 216 -14.50 -3.97 -7.25
C VAL A 216 -14.63 -2.49 -7.58
N GLU A 217 -13.54 -1.90 -8.07
CA GLU A 217 -13.54 -0.56 -8.64
C GLU A 217 -13.47 -0.65 -10.17
N GLU A 218 -14.26 0.17 -10.85
CA GLU A 218 -14.20 0.33 -12.31
C GLU A 218 -13.71 1.75 -12.61
N ASP A 219 -12.52 1.86 -13.20
CA ASP A 219 -11.90 3.11 -13.65
C ASP A 219 -11.64 3.03 -15.16
N THR A 220 -12.20 3.99 -15.89
CA THR A 220 -12.02 4.14 -17.35
C THR A 220 -10.56 4.32 -17.81
N LEU A 221 -9.60 4.59 -16.92
CA LEU A 221 -8.19 4.75 -17.31
C LEU A 221 -7.36 3.46 -17.16
N TRP A 222 -7.72 2.60 -16.20
CA TRP A 222 -6.93 1.42 -15.87
C TRP A 222 -7.70 0.11 -16.08
N GLY A 223 -9.04 0.16 -16.20
CA GLY A 223 -9.93 -0.98 -16.32
C GLY A 223 -10.67 -1.27 -15.02
N ALA A 224 -10.60 -2.51 -14.54
CA ALA A 224 -11.20 -2.91 -13.28
C ALA A 224 -10.13 -3.29 -12.24
N GLY A 225 -10.38 -2.94 -10.99
CA GLY A 225 -9.57 -3.30 -9.83
C GLY A 225 -10.37 -4.16 -8.85
N VAL A 226 -9.85 -5.31 -8.44
CA VAL A 226 -10.39 -6.05 -7.28
C VAL A 226 -9.55 -5.69 -6.06
N VAL A 227 -10.10 -4.88 -5.16
CA VAL A 227 -9.40 -4.45 -3.95
C VAL A 227 -9.45 -5.55 -2.89
N LEU A 228 -8.27 -5.92 -2.41
CA LEU A 228 -8.04 -7.00 -1.46
C LEU A 228 -7.44 -6.46 -0.16
N PHE A 229 -7.83 -7.07 0.95
CA PHE A 229 -7.08 -7.07 2.20
C PHE A 229 -6.40 -8.42 2.38
N LEU A 230 -5.12 -8.40 2.75
CA LEU A 230 -4.34 -9.59 3.04
C LEU A 230 -3.76 -9.51 4.46
N ALA A 231 -3.74 -10.64 5.16
CA ALA A 231 -3.04 -10.78 6.44
C ALA A 231 -2.20 -12.06 6.42
N ASN A 232 -0.96 -11.95 6.86
CA ASN A 232 -0.06 -13.08 7.07
C ASN A 232 0.25 -13.21 8.57
N THR A 233 -0.33 -14.22 9.20
CA THR A 233 -0.05 -14.62 10.59
C THR A 233 0.84 -15.87 10.64
N GLY A 234 1.47 -16.22 9.52
CA GLY A 234 2.46 -17.28 9.42
C GLY A 234 3.85 -16.80 9.84
N GLU A 235 4.79 -17.74 9.97
CA GLU A 235 6.17 -17.47 10.38
C GLU A 235 7.08 -17.04 9.20
N GLU A 236 6.64 -17.24 7.96
CA GLU A 236 7.39 -16.94 6.74
C GLU A 236 6.68 -15.86 5.92
N ASP A 237 7.46 -15.05 5.21
CA ASP A 237 6.92 -14.09 4.24
C ASP A 237 6.26 -14.80 3.06
N VAL A 238 5.23 -14.18 2.49
CA VAL A 238 4.49 -14.74 1.36
C VAL A 238 4.30 -13.68 0.28
N VAL A 239 4.55 -14.05 -0.97
CA VAL A 239 4.04 -13.31 -2.13
C VAL A 239 2.75 -13.96 -2.60
N VAL A 240 1.67 -13.19 -2.65
CA VAL A 240 0.38 -13.59 -3.21
C VAL A 240 0.25 -13.02 -4.62
N SER A 241 -0.13 -13.91 -5.55
CA SER A 241 -0.30 -13.62 -6.97
C SER A 241 -1.61 -14.22 -7.49
N CYS A 242 -2.06 -13.71 -8.63
CA CYS A 242 -3.23 -14.19 -9.36
C CYS A 242 -2.89 -14.13 -10.85
N ASP A 243 -2.74 -15.31 -11.46
CA ASP A 243 -2.41 -15.44 -12.89
C ASP A 243 -3.58 -15.96 -13.73
N ASP A 244 -4.54 -16.67 -13.09
CA ASP A 244 -5.72 -17.22 -13.73
C ASP A 244 -6.98 -16.50 -13.20
N MET A 245 -7.64 -15.74 -14.09
CA MET A 245 -8.88 -15.04 -13.78
C MET A 245 -9.80 -15.03 -15.01
N SER A 246 -11.11 -15.08 -14.74
CA SER A 246 -12.14 -14.76 -15.72
C SER A 246 -13.12 -13.73 -15.17
N VAL A 247 -13.59 -12.86 -16.07
CA VAL A 247 -14.63 -11.87 -15.80
C VAL A 247 -15.81 -12.16 -16.70
N ASN A 248 -17.00 -12.31 -16.12
CA ASN A 248 -18.24 -12.65 -16.82
C ASN A 248 -18.10 -13.89 -17.74
N GLY A 249 -17.24 -14.84 -17.36
CA GLY A 249 -16.96 -16.07 -18.11
C GLY A 249 -15.93 -15.92 -19.24
N PHE A 250 -15.33 -14.75 -19.43
CA PHE A 250 -14.22 -14.53 -20.37
C PHE A 250 -12.88 -14.53 -19.64
N MET A 251 -11.91 -15.26 -20.16
CA MET A 251 -10.55 -15.22 -19.64
C MET A 251 -9.97 -13.82 -19.87
N VAL A 252 -9.33 -13.28 -18.83
CA VAL A 252 -8.63 -11.99 -18.85
C VAL A 252 -7.23 -12.17 -18.28
N THR A 253 -6.36 -11.18 -18.46
CA THR A 253 -5.02 -11.17 -17.85
C THR A 253 -5.07 -10.34 -16.56
N PRO A 254 -5.11 -10.98 -15.37
CA PRO A 254 -4.99 -10.27 -14.10
C PRO A 254 -3.54 -9.84 -13.84
N TYR A 255 -3.38 -8.76 -13.08
CA TYR A 255 -2.10 -8.35 -12.51
C TYR A 255 -2.24 -8.23 -10.99
N LEU A 256 -1.62 -9.16 -10.26
CA LEU A 256 -1.47 -9.10 -8.81
C LEU A 256 -0.08 -9.61 -8.42
N HIS A 257 0.64 -8.79 -7.67
CA HIS A 257 1.85 -9.18 -6.97
C HIS A 257 1.91 -8.44 -5.63
N CYS A 258 1.61 -9.14 -4.53
CA CYS A 258 1.59 -8.54 -3.21
C CYS A 258 2.44 -9.38 -2.25
N GLN A 259 3.56 -8.82 -1.79
CA GLN A 259 4.33 -9.41 -0.70
C GLN A 259 3.74 -8.99 0.64
N VAL A 260 3.52 -9.96 1.53
CA VAL A 260 3.07 -9.79 2.90
C VAL A 260 4.06 -10.49 3.81
N ASN A 261 4.88 -9.71 4.52
CA ASN A 261 5.84 -10.27 5.47
C ASN A 261 5.12 -11.00 6.61
N ALA A 262 5.83 -11.88 7.30
CA ALA A 262 5.33 -12.50 8.53
C ALA A 262 4.80 -11.43 9.51
N ASP A 263 3.68 -11.74 10.16
CA ASP A 263 2.93 -10.86 11.07
C ASP A 263 2.48 -9.51 10.50
N CYS A 264 2.50 -9.33 9.17
CA CYS A 264 2.05 -8.12 8.49
C CYS A 264 0.71 -8.29 7.77
N ARG A 265 0.14 -7.15 7.37
CA ARG A 265 -1.07 -7.02 6.55
C ARG A 265 -0.73 -6.23 5.29
N ALA A 266 -1.55 -6.33 4.26
CA ALA A 266 -1.38 -5.52 3.06
C ALA A 266 -2.73 -5.18 2.43
N MET A 267 -2.76 -4.02 1.79
CA MET A 267 -3.79 -3.67 0.81
C MET A 267 -3.23 -4.01 -0.57
N ALA A 268 -4.03 -4.68 -1.41
CA ALA A 268 -3.63 -5.01 -2.76
C ALA A 268 -4.77 -4.81 -3.74
N ASN A 269 -4.44 -4.73 -5.03
CA ASN A 269 -5.42 -4.62 -6.09
C ASN A 269 -5.07 -5.62 -7.19
N ILE A 270 -6.07 -6.40 -7.64
CA ILE A 270 -5.94 -7.17 -8.89
C ILE A 270 -6.37 -6.24 -10.01
N THR A 271 -5.44 -5.84 -10.86
CA THR A 271 -5.75 -5.01 -12.03
C THR A 271 -6.12 -5.87 -13.22
N VAL A 272 -7.25 -5.58 -13.85
CA VAL A 272 -7.65 -6.09 -15.17
C VAL A 272 -7.71 -4.91 -16.12
N MET A 273 -6.87 -4.92 -17.15
CA MET A 273 -6.75 -3.79 -18.07
C MET A 273 -8.03 -3.55 -18.87
N GLU A 274 -8.38 -2.29 -19.10
CA GLU A 274 -9.53 -1.89 -19.92
C GLU A 274 -9.51 -2.56 -21.31
N SER A 275 -8.32 -2.71 -21.91
CA SER A 275 -8.16 -3.38 -23.21
C SER A 275 -8.66 -4.82 -23.22
N ASP A 276 -8.50 -5.55 -22.11
CA ASP A 276 -8.97 -6.93 -21.98
C ASP A 276 -10.49 -6.96 -21.81
N LEU A 277 -11.06 -5.99 -21.09
CA LEU A 277 -12.51 -5.84 -20.92
C LEU A 277 -13.17 -5.49 -22.27
N GLU A 278 -12.64 -4.50 -23.00
CA GLU A 278 -13.14 -4.09 -24.31
C GLU A 278 -13.05 -5.20 -25.35
N ALA A 279 -11.93 -5.92 -25.39
CA ALA A 279 -11.72 -7.02 -26.35
C ALA A 279 -12.75 -8.15 -26.16
N ASN A 280 -13.24 -8.34 -24.94
CA ASN A 280 -14.28 -9.32 -24.61
C ASN A 280 -15.70 -8.73 -24.59
N GLY A 281 -15.87 -7.43 -24.87
CA GLY A 281 -17.17 -6.76 -24.87
C GLY A 281 -17.81 -6.63 -23.47
N ILE A 282 -16.98 -6.59 -22.42
CA ILE A 282 -17.41 -6.47 -21.03
C ILE A 282 -17.62 -4.99 -20.72
N GLN A 283 -18.87 -4.61 -20.42
CA GLN A 283 -19.24 -3.23 -20.08
C GLN A 283 -19.36 -2.99 -18.58
N ALA A 284 -19.52 -4.06 -17.79
CA ALA A 284 -19.63 -4.04 -16.35
C ALA A 284 -19.10 -5.37 -15.80
N VAL A 285 -18.39 -5.32 -14.68
CA VAL A 285 -17.95 -6.54 -13.98
C VAL A 285 -19.10 -7.06 -13.15
N GLU A 286 -19.55 -8.29 -13.40
CA GLU A 286 -20.68 -8.91 -12.69
C GLU A 286 -20.23 -10.15 -11.91
N ASN A 287 -19.41 -11.00 -12.53
CA ASN A 287 -18.94 -12.25 -11.95
C ASN A 287 -17.45 -12.40 -12.18
N ILE A 288 -16.73 -12.80 -11.13
CA ILE A 288 -15.31 -13.08 -11.17
C ILE A 288 -15.08 -14.53 -10.71
N GLN A 289 -14.24 -15.24 -11.44
CA GLN A 289 -13.63 -16.49 -11.01
C GLN A 289 -12.11 -16.32 -11.08
N LEU A 290 -11.38 -16.69 -10.03
CA LEU A 290 -9.92 -16.58 -9.98
C LEU A 290 -9.27 -17.68 -9.14
N THR A 291 -7.96 -17.85 -9.27
CA THR A 291 -7.15 -18.64 -8.34
C THR A 291 -6.00 -17.81 -7.78
N PHE A 292 -5.75 -17.93 -6.47
CA PHE A 292 -4.56 -17.35 -5.86
C PHE A 292 -3.44 -18.38 -5.78
N GLN A 293 -2.21 -17.91 -5.97
CA GLN A 293 -1.00 -18.66 -5.66
C GLN A 293 -0.17 -17.86 -4.66
N GLY A 294 0.24 -18.53 -3.58
CA GLY A 294 1.21 -18.02 -2.61
C GLY A 294 2.55 -18.72 -2.76
N TYR A 295 3.65 -17.97 -2.75
CA TYR A 295 5.00 -18.52 -2.80
C TYR A 295 5.97 -17.75 -1.90
N SER A 296 7.07 -18.40 -1.51
CA SER A 296 8.14 -17.77 -0.74
C SER A 296 8.88 -16.74 -1.60
N PRO A 297 9.08 -15.48 -1.14
CA PRO A 297 9.88 -14.50 -1.88
C PRO A 297 11.35 -14.92 -2.01
N ASP A 298 11.86 -15.73 -1.10
CA ASP A 298 13.26 -16.13 -1.05
C ASP A 298 13.56 -17.36 -1.91
N SER A 299 12.74 -18.42 -1.78
CA SER A 299 12.97 -19.69 -2.49
C SER A 299 12.17 -19.84 -3.78
N TYR A 300 11.11 -19.04 -3.96
CA TYR A 300 10.10 -19.20 -5.00
C TYR A 300 9.32 -20.52 -4.93
N ASP A 301 9.42 -21.26 -3.82
CA ASP A 301 8.62 -22.46 -3.61
C ASP A 301 7.15 -22.07 -3.44
N THR A 302 6.27 -22.82 -4.09
CA THR A 302 4.82 -22.65 -3.91
C THR A 302 4.42 -23.11 -2.51
N LEU A 303 3.84 -22.19 -1.74
CA LEU A 303 3.34 -22.43 -0.40
C LEU A 303 1.88 -22.88 -0.43
N PHE A 304 1.07 -22.28 -1.31
CA PHE A 304 -0.30 -22.70 -1.56
C PHE A 304 -0.76 -22.31 -2.97
N GLN A 305 -1.78 -23.01 -3.43
CA GLN A 305 -2.60 -22.63 -4.58
C GLN A 305 -4.05 -22.92 -4.22
N THR A 306 -4.95 -21.99 -4.50
CA THR A 306 -6.37 -22.19 -4.20
C THR A 306 -7.05 -22.99 -5.31
N ASP A 307 -8.13 -23.69 -4.95
CA ASP A 307 -9.16 -24.02 -5.94
C ASP A 307 -9.77 -22.72 -6.52
N PRO A 308 -10.46 -22.76 -7.67
CA PRO A 308 -11.15 -21.59 -8.20
C PRO A 308 -12.11 -20.99 -7.19
N VAL A 309 -11.95 -19.69 -6.91
CA VAL A 309 -12.81 -18.90 -6.04
C VAL A 309 -13.72 -18.06 -6.94
N GLU A 310 -15.02 -18.05 -6.63
CA GLU A 310 -16.04 -17.33 -7.39
C GLU A 310 -16.78 -16.31 -6.51
N PHE A 311 -17.08 -15.15 -7.08
CA PHE A 311 -17.94 -14.16 -6.44
C PHE A 311 -18.62 -13.24 -7.47
N SER A 312 -19.76 -12.70 -7.06
CA SER A 312 -20.51 -11.72 -7.83
C SER A 312 -20.34 -10.32 -7.25
N VAL A 313 -20.48 -9.32 -8.10
CA VAL A 313 -20.38 -7.90 -7.76
C VAL A 313 -21.79 -7.31 -7.64
N ALA A 314 -22.02 -6.44 -6.65
CA ALA A 314 -23.30 -5.73 -6.52
C ALA A 314 -23.52 -4.79 -7.71
N GLN A 315 -24.76 -4.71 -8.21
CA GLN A 315 -25.15 -3.79 -9.29
C GLN A 315 -25.69 -2.46 -8.76
#